data_AF-A0A9P6BCY1-F1
#
_entry.id   AF-A0A9P6BCY1-F1
#
_cell.length_a   1.000
_cell.length_b   1.000
_cell.length_c   1.000
_cell.angle_alpha   90.00
_cell.angle_beta   90.00
_cell.angle_gamma   90.00
#
_symmetry.space_group_name_H-M   'P 1'
#
loop_
_entity.id
_entity.type
_entity.pdbx_description
1 polymer ?
#
loop_
_entity_poly.entity_id
_entity_poly.type
_entity_poly.pdbx_seq_one_letter_code
_entity_poly.pdbx_strand_id
1 'polypeptide(L)'
;MYPSIVALLAFMIPFSTGQQIHNVTVGEGGALTFAPNTVTALPGDTIQFVFVANNHTATQSSFEAPCTPIYGGVKSGFEFIGPGDAPKVYSLFIPDANPVWFYCGQTHPVSHCSKGMVFAINPPSTGNTFQKFQAAAMSSLPSNTTIPPPSPVTVTVTATASPSPPAANPPVIHDIIVGANNTLTFTPSNITAQPNDTVRFNFVAKNHTATQSTFSNPCVAGLAGGIPGFDSGFMPVAANTSGFPTFSITVNNTSPIWVYCKQRLPIGHCGQGMTFAINAVADGPNNYAAFQALAKSINGTTSSSLDFLLDW
;
A
#
# COMPACT_ATOMS: atom_id res chain seq x y z
N MET A 1 -16.46 -59.51 -34.92
CA MET A 1 -15.36 -58.96 -34.10
C MET A 1 -15.37 -57.45 -34.28
N TYR A 2 -15.85 -56.71 -33.27
CA TYR A 2 -15.65 -55.27 -33.13
C TYR A 2 -15.56 -55.00 -31.62
N PRO A 3 -14.45 -54.44 -31.10
CA PRO A 3 -14.36 -54.15 -29.68
C PRO A 3 -15.06 -52.81 -29.40
N SER A 4 -15.99 -52.81 -28.46
CA SER A 4 -16.58 -51.58 -27.92
C SER A 4 -15.55 -50.86 -27.05
N ILE A 5 -15.17 -49.65 -27.45
CA ILE A 5 -14.37 -48.73 -26.64
C ILE A 5 -15.33 -47.94 -25.76
N VAL A 6 -15.30 -48.20 -24.45
CA VAL A 6 -16.00 -47.38 -23.45
C VAL A 6 -15.07 -46.22 -23.09
N ALA A 7 -15.41 -45.01 -23.56
CA ALA A 7 -14.70 -43.79 -23.19
C ALA A 7 -15.12 -43.37 -21.76
N LEU A 8 -14.19 -43.50 -20.82
CA LEU A 8 -14.36 -43.04 -19.44
C LEU A 8 -14.18 -41.51 -19.40
N LEU A 9 -15.29 -40.76 -19.37
CA LEU A 9 -15.26 -39.32 -19.10
C LEU A 9 -14.93 -39.09 -17.62
N ALA A 10 -13.70 -38.70 -17.33
CA ALA A 10 -13.30 -38.19 -16.03
C ALA A 10 -13.94 -36.80 -15.82
N PHE A 11 -14.96 -36.73 -14.97
CA PHE A 11 -15.47 -35.46 -14.47
C PHE A 11 -14.38 -34.78 -13.64
N MET A 12 -13.78 -33.72 -14.17
CA MET A 12 -13.01 -32.77 -13.35
C MET A 12 -14.00 -31.98 -12.51
N ILE A 13 -14.16 -32.39 -11.25
CA ILE A 13 -14.87 -31.59 -10.26
C ILE A 13 -14.01 -30.34 -10.01
N PRO A 14 -14.51 -29.12 -10.26
CA PRO A 14 -13.78 -27.92 -9.90
C PRO A 14 -13.61 -27.91 -8.37
N PHE A 15 -12.36 -27.95 -7.90
CA PHE A 15 -12.05 -27.69 -6.51
C PHE A 15 -12.42 -26.23 -6.21
N SER A 16 -13.55 -26.03 -5.53
CA SER A 16 -13.84 -24.76 -4.87
C SER A 16 -12.86 -24.61 -3.73
N THR A 17 -11.77 -23.86 -3.92
CA THR A 17 -10.85 -23.52 -2.82
C THR A 17 -11.61 -22.62 -1.85
N GLY A 18 -12.07 -23.20 -0.74
CA GLY A 18 -12.67 -22.43 0.34
C GLY A 18 -11.65 -21.43 0.90
N GLN A 19 -12.12 -20.24 1.24
CA GLN A 19 -11.36 -19.21 1.95
C GLN A 19 -10.67 -19.82 3.18
N GLN A 20 -9.34 -19.80 3.22
CA GLN A 20 -8.56 -20.34 4.33
C GLN A 20 -8.20 -19.25 5.34
N ILE A 21 -8.06 -19.66 6.60
CA ILE A 21 -7.54 -18.83 7.67
C ILE A 21 -6.14 -19.34 8.03
N HIS A 22 -5.14 -18.48 7.91
CA HIS A 22 -3.76 -18.77 8.28
C HIS A 22 -3.43 -18.06 9.59
N ASN A 23 -3.10 -18.81 10.62
CA ASN A 23 -2.72 -18.25 11.92
C ASN A 23 -1.21 -17.98 11.97
N VAL A 24 -0.86 -16.78 12.40
CA VAL A 24 0.52 -16.33 12.64
C VAL A 24 0.61 -15.89 14.10
N THR A 25 1.23 -16.72 14.94
CA THR A 25 1.45 -16.40 16.35
C THR A 25 2.53 -15.33 16.46
N VAL A 26 2.27 -14.26 17.22
CA VAL A 26 3.18 -13.13 17.41
C VAL A 26 3.58 -13.07 18.88
N GLY A 27 4.89 -13.15 19.13
CA GLY A 27 5.41 -13.14 20.50
C GLY A 27 5.41 -14.52 21.20
N GLU A 28 5.38 -15.62 20.45
CA GLU A 28 5.32 -16.97 21.03
C GLU A 28 6.44 -17.21 22.05
N GLY A 29 6.07 -17.69 23.26
CA GLY A 29 7.02 -17.89 24.36
C GLY A 29 7.71 -16.60 24.84
N GLY A 30 7.19 -15.42 24.48
CA GLY A 30 7.80 -14.12 24.73
C GLY A 30 8.93 -13.76 23.75
N ALA A 31 9.15 -14.54 22.69
CA ALA A 31 10.21 -14.31 21.72
C ALA A 31 9.90 -13.20 20.70
N LEU A 32 10.93 -12.65 20.08
CA LEU A 32 10.80 -11.65 19.01
C LEU A 32 10.48 -12.31 17.66
N THR A 33 9.31 -12.96 17.53
CA THR A 33 8.99 -13.80 16.37
C THR A 33 7.55 -13.64 15.87
N PHE A 34 7.41 -13.87 14.56
CA PHE A 34 6.18 -14.28 13.90
C PHE A 34 6.30 -15.77 13.58
N ALA A 35 5.34 -16.60 13.98
CA ALA A 35 5.37 -18.05 13.82
C ALA A 35 4.08 -18.54 13.11
N PRO A 36 4.16 -19.01 11.85
CA PRO A 36 5.35 -19.03 10.99
C PRO A 36 5.78 -17.62 10.56
N ASN A 37 7.04 -17.48 10.15
CA ASN A 37 7.58 -16.21 9.66
C ASN A 37 7.27 -15.95 8.18
N THR A 38 6.71 -16.95 7.48
CA THR A 38 6.17 -16.81 6.14
C THR A 38 4.88 -17.60 6.00
N VAL A 39 3.97 -17.13 5.15
CA VAL A 39 2.75 -17.85 4.75
C VAL A 39 2.61 -17.81 3.23
N THR A 40 2.11 -18.90 2.65
CA THR A 40 1.58 -18.91 1.27
C THR A 40 0.06 -18.86 1.33
N ALA A 41 -0.54 -17.80 0.81
CA ALA A 41 -1.98 -17.54 0.86
C ALA A 41 -2.53 -17.24 -0.54
N LEU A 42 -3.74 -17.72 -0.81
CA LEU A 42 -4.45 -17.47 -2.05
C LEU A 42 -5.34 -16.21 -1.93
N PRO A 43 -5.71 -15.58 -3.07
CA PRO A 43 -6.73 -14.55 -3.07
C PRO A 43 -8.03 -15.07 -2.42
N GLY A 44 -8.58 -14.30 -1.49
CA GLY A 44 -9.72 -14.68 -0.67
C GLY A 44 -9.32 -15.12 0.75
N ASP A 45 -8.10 -15.58 1.00
CA ASP A 45 -7.69 -16.04 2.33
C ASP A 45 -7.65 -14.91 3.37
N THR A 46 -7.59 -15.28 4.65
CA THR A 46 -7.37 -14.37 5.77
C THR A 46 -6.13 -14.79 6.55
N ILE A 47 -5.24 -13.83 6.85
CA ILE A 47 -4.16 -14.00 7.82
C ILE A 47 -4.63 -13.48 9.16
N GLN A 48 -4.51 -14.28 10.21
CA GLN A 48 -4.75 -13.86 11.59
C GLN A 48 -3.44 -13.76 12.34
N PHE A 49 -3.03 -12.54 12.66
CA PHE A 49 -1.93 -12.29 13.58
C PHE A 49 -2.46 -12.44 15.02
N VAL A 50 -2.03 -13.49 15.70
CA VAL A 50 -2.46 -13.83 17.06
C VAL A 50 -1.36 -13.41 18.03
N PHE A 51 -1.54 -12.28 18.69
CA PHE A 51 -0.60 -11.72 19.66
C PHE A 51 -0.79 -12.44 21.00
N VAL A 52 0.27 -13.04 21.53
CA VAL A 52 0.19 -13.93 22.72
C VAL A 52 1.04 -13.52 23.91
N ALA A 53 2.04 -12.65 23.73
CA ALA A 53 2.86 -12.15 24.84
C ALA A 53 3.59 -10.86 24.46
N ASN A 54 3.90 -10.03 25.45
CA ASN A 54 4.69 -8.80 25.31
C ASN A 54 4.08 -7.81 24.30
N ASN A 55 4.82 -6.76 23.93
CA ASN A 55 4.34 -5.71 23.02
C ASN A 55 4.88 -5.93 21.60
N HIS A 56 3.99 -6.18 20.65
CA HIS A 56 4.36 -6.35 19.24
C HIS A 56 3.40 -5.61 18.31
N THR A 57 3.77 -5.53 17.04
CA THR A 57 2.90 -5.05 15.96
C THR A 57 3.01 -5.99 14.77
N ALA A 58 1.99 -6.00 13.91
CA ALA A 58 2.10 -6.40 12.52
C ALA A 58 1.99 -5.11 11.69
N THR A 59 3.14 -4.60 11.25
CA THR A 59 3.23 -3.35 10.47
C THR A 59 3.77 -3.65 9.09
N GLN A 60 3.04 -3.30 8.04
CA GLN A 60 3.48 -3.49 6.67
C GLN A 60 4.64 -2.55 6.35
N SER A 61 5.64 -3.08 5.67
CA SER A 61 6.73 -2.33 5.04
C SER A 61 6.82 -2.67 3.55
N SER A 62 7.75 -2.04 2.85
CA SER A 62 8.23 -2.55 1.56
C SER A 62 9.34 -3.58 1.78
N PHE A 63 9.73 -4.27 0.71
CA PHE A 63 10.89 -5.15 0.74
C PHE A 63 12.19 -4.34 0.88
N GLU A 64 12.25 -3.17 0.22
CA GLU A 64 13.44 -2.31 0.11
C GLU A 64 13.72 -1.51 1.39
N ALA A 65 12.68 -1.21 2.16
CA ALA A 65 12.78 -0.47 3.42
C ALA A 65 12.17 -1.28 4.57
N PRO A 66 12.78 -2.43 4.95
CA PRO A 66 12.37 -3.16 6.13
C PRO A 66 12.45 -2.24 7.36
N CYS A 67 11.59 -2.46 8.34
CA CYS A 67 11.51 -1.67 9.57
C CYS A 67 10.95 -0.24 9.44
N THR A 68 10.52 0.16 8.24
CA THR A 68 9.83 1.43 8.01
C THR A 68 8.40 1.18 7.60
N PRO A 69 7.39 1.82 8.23
CA PRO A 69 6.01 1.58 7.86
C PRO A 69 5.76 2.20 6.50
N ILE A 70 5.11 1.47 5.59
CA ILE A 70 4.63 2.10 4.37
C ILE A 70 3.43 3.00 4.69
N TYR A 71 3.36 4.15 4.03
CA TYR A 71 2.23 5.07 4.16
C TYR A 71 0.95 4.40 3.65
N GLY A 72 -0.11 4.38 4.47
CA GLY A 72 -1.37 3.72 4.14
C GLY A 72 -1.36 2.18 4.20
N GLY A 73 -0.24 1.55 4.57
CA GLY A 73 -0.19 0.08 4.71
C GLY A 73 -0.76 -0.45 6.03
N VAL A 74 -0.77 -1.78 6.16
CA VAL A 74 -1.38 -2.49 7.29
C VAL A 74 -0.65 -2.09 8.56
N LYS A 75 -1.41 -1.74 9.61
CA LYS A 75 -0.88 -1.55 10.95
C LYS A 75 -1.89 -2.13 11.94
N SER A 76 -1.50 -3.16 12.68
CA SER A 76 -2.29 -3.61 13.84
C SER A 76 -2.33 -2.55 14.94
N GLY A 77 -1.31 -1.69 15.00
CA GLY A 77 -1.00 -0.95 16.22
C GLY A 77 -0.20 -1.81 17.20
N PHE A 78 0.13 -1.24 18.36
CA PHE A 78 0.83 -1.93 19.43
C PHE A 78 -0.13 -2.80 20.23
N GLU A 79 0.07 -4.11 20.10
CA GLU A 79 -0.72 -5.13 20.77
C GLU A 79 0.08 -5.73 21.92
N PHE A 80 -0.01 -5.08 23.08
CA PHE A 80 0.54 -5.60 24.32
C PHE A 80 -0.36 -6.69 24.93
N ILE A 81 0.26 -7.81 25.33
CA ILE A 81 -0.35 -8.92 26.06
C ILE A 81 0.49 -9.21 27.31
N GLY A 82 -0.09 -8.97 28.50
CA GLY A 82 0.54 -9.25 29.77
C GLY A 82 0.39 -10.72 30.23
N PRO A 83 1.08 -11.13 31.30
CA PRO A 83 0.95 -12.47 31.84
C PRO A 83 -0.49 -12.79 32.26
N GLY A 84 -1.09 -13.82 31.65
CA GLY A 84 -2.46 -14.24 31.93
C GLY A 84 -3.55 -13.51 31.14
N ASP A 85 -3.18 -12.51 30.34
CA ASP A 85 -4.13 -11.83 29.45
C ASP A 85 -4.53 -12.74 28.28
N ALA A 86 -5.75 -12.55 27.77
CA ALA A 86 -6.22 -13.26 26.58
C ALA A 86 -5.46 -12.77 25.32
N PRO A 87 -5.20 -13.65 24.35
CA PRO A 87 -4.61 -13.23 23.07
C PRO A 87 -5.47 -12.21 22.33
N LYS A 88 -4.82 -11.32 21.57
CA LYS A 88 -5.49 -10.43 20.64
C LYS A 88 -5.27 -10.89 19.21
N VAL A 89 -6.26 -10.65 18.34
CA VAL A 89 -6.22 -11.09 16.95
C VAL A 89 -6.40 -9.90 16.03
N TYR A 90 -5.46 -9.72 15.09
CA TYR A 90 -5.60 -8.80 13.97
C TYR A 90 -5.79 -9.62 12.68
N SER A 91 -6.89 -9.37 11.96
CA SER A 91 -7.23 -10.10 10.73
C SER A 91 -6.91 -9.27 9.49
N LEU A 92 -6.24 -9.89 8.52
CA LEU A 92 -5.89 -9.31 7.24
C LEU A 92 -6.47 -10.15 6.10
N PHE A 93 -7.34 -9.56 5.29
CA PHE A 93 -7.85 -10.18 4.07
C PHE A 93 -6.81 -10.13 2.94
N ILE A 94 -6.69 -11.21 2.17
CA ILE A 94 -5.73 -11.35 1.08
C ILE A 94 -6.47 -11.17 -0.26
N PRO A 95 -6.35 -10.02 -0.94
CA PRO A 95 -7.08 -9.77 -2.19
C PRO A 95 -6.40 -10.39 -3.42
N ASP A 96 -5.11 -10.67 -3.34
CA ASP A 96 -4.30 -11.16 -4.44
C ASP A 96 -3.10 -11.98 -3.91
N ALA A 97 -2.37 -12.63 -4.81
CA ALA A 97 -1.24 -13.50 -4.47
C ALA A 97 0.12 -12.76 -4.43
N ASN A 98 0.13 -11.41 -4.43
CA ASN A 98 1.39 -10.66 -4.47
C ASN A 98 2.17 -10.81 -3.14
N PRO A 99 3.51 -10.66 -3.16
CA PRO A 99 4.30 -10.66 -1.95
C PRO A 99 3.98 -9.46 -1.05
N VAL A 100 3.80 -9.69 0.25
CA VAL A 100 3.55 -8.65 1.25
C VAL A 100 4.52 -8.79 2.42
N TRP A 101 5.07 -7.68 2.89
CA TRP A 101 6.17 -7.65 3.85
C TRP A 101 5.76 -6.94 5.14
N PHE A 102 6.10 -7.52 6.27
CA PHE A 102 5.73 -7.03 7.59
C PHE A 102 6.91 -7.02 8.54
N TYR A 103 6.85 -6.13 9.52
CA TYR A 103 7.78 -6.07 10.62
C TYR A 103 7.07 -5.76 11.94
N CYS A 104 7.74 -6.04 13.05
CA CYS A 104 7.35 -5.55 14.36
C CYS A 104 7.97 -4.17 14.61
N GLY A 105 7.14 -3.15 14.79
CA GLY A 105 7.52 -1.75 14.97
C GLY A 105 7.94 -1.37 16.38
N GLN A 106 8.14 -2.33 17.28
CA GLN A 106 8.60 -2.06 18.63
C GLN A 106 10.09 -1.73 18.64
N THR A 107 10.45 -0.59 19.23
CA THR A 107 11.82 -0.07 19.28
C THR A 107 12.43 -0.06 20.68
N HIS A 108 11.60 -0.23 21.72
CA HIS A 108 12.04 -0.20 23.12
C HIS A 108 11.69 -1.52 23.83
N PRO A 109 12.60 -2.12 24.63
CA PRO A 109 13.96 -1.64 24.95
C PRO A 109 14.96 -1.84 23.81
N VAL A 110 14.63 -2.67 22.83
CA VAL A 110 15.43 -2.92 21.62
C VAL A 110 14.52 -2.93 20.39
N SER A 111 15.06 -2.61 19.22
CA SER A 111 14.35 -2.76 17.95
C SER A 111 14.06 -4.22 17.65
N HIS A 112 12.79 -4.61 17.66
CA HIS A 112 12.37 -5.97 17.33
C HIS A 112 12.68 -6.28 15.86
N CYS A 113 12.43 -5.32 14.96
CA CYS A 113 12.72 -5.49 13.54
C CYS A 113 14.22 -5.62 13.24
N SER A 114 15.07 -4.79 13.85
CA SER A 114 16.53 -4.90 13.72
C SER A 114 17.08 -6.15 14.41
N LYS A 115 16.27 -6.86 15.20
CA LYS A 115 16.56 -8.20 15.73
C LYS A 115 15.99 -9.33 14.86
N GLY A 116 15.46 -9.00 13.69
CA GLY A 116 14.99 -9.97 12.69
C GLY A 116 13.52 -10.34 12.81
N MET A 117 12.73 -9.61 13.62
CA MET A 117 11.29 -9.84 13.76
C MET A 117 10.52 -9.26 12.57
N VAL A 118 10.50 -10.03 11.50
CA VAL A 118 9.81 -9.75 10.24
C VAL A 118 8.98 -10.95 9.78
N PHE A 119 8.00 -10.67 8.93
CA PHE A 119 7.06 -11.65 8.37
C PHE A 119 6.81 -11.38 6.88
N ALA A 120 6.50 -12.41 6.10
CA ALA A 120 6.13 -12.26 4.70
C ALA A 120 4.97 -13.15 4.27
N ILE A 121 4.08 -12.61 3.44
CA ILE A 121 3.03 -13.34 2.73
C ILE A 121 3.51 -13.52 1.29
N ASN A 122 3.39 -14.73 0.75
CA ASN A 122 3.76 -15.09 -0.61
C ASN A 122 5.18 -14.60 -1.04
N PRO A 123 6.23 -14.72 -0.19
CA PRO A 123 7.57 -14.33 -0.63
C PRO A 123 8.04 -15.24 -1.79
N PRO A 124 8.65 -14.69 -2.85
CA PRO A 124 9.17 -15.51 -3.94
C PRO A 124 10.38 -16.35 -3.48
N SER A 125 10.59 -17.49 -4.15
CA SER A 125 11.74 -18.38 -3.89
C SER A 125 13.07 -17.82 -4.39
N THR A 126 13.04 -16.87 -5.31
CA THR A 126 14.20 -16.20 -5.92
C THR A 126 13.98 -14.68 -5.98
N GLY A 127 15.04 -13.90 -6.14
CA GLY A 127 14.93 -12.43 -6.19
C GLY A 127 14.71 -11.87 -4.79
N ASN A 128 13.53 -11.30 -4.53
CA ASN A 128 13.16 -10.67 -3.26
C ASN A 128 12.68 -11.72 -2.23
N THR A 129 13.57 -12.59 -1.77
CA THR A 129 13.23 -13.70 -0.86
C THR A 129 13.08 -13.23 0.59
N PHE A 130 12.35 -14.00 1.42
CA PHE A 130 12.23 -13.72 2.85
C PHE A 130 13.59 -13.60 3.55
N GLN A 131 14.55 -14.45 3.22
CA GLN A 131 15.88 -14.42 3.83
C GLN A 131 16.59 -13.08 3.57
N LYS A 132 16.44 -12.52 2.36
CA LYS A 132 16.99 -11.21 2.03
C LYS A 132 16.27 -10.09 2.77
N PHE A 133 14.94 -10.17 2.87
CA PHE A 133 14.15 -9.22 3.64
C PHE A 133 14.56 -9.19 5.12
N GLN A 134 14.69 -10.37 5.73
CA GLN A 134 15.13 -10.51 7.12
C GLN A 134 16.57 -10.03 7.34
N ALA A 135 17.49 -10.35 6.43
CA ALA A 135 18.87 -9.86 6.49
C ALA A 135 18.95 -8.32 6.39
N ALA A 136 18.16 -7.72 5.49
CA ALA A 136 18.06 -6.27 5.35
C ALA A 136 17.45 -5.63 6.61
N ALA A 137 16.43 -6.25 7.21
CA ALA A 137 15.83 -5.79 8.46
C ALA A 137 16.85 -5.77 9.61
N MET A 138 17.63 -6.84 9.77
CA MET A 138 18.68 -6.90 10.80
C MET A 138 19.83 -5.92 10.57
N SER A 139 20.01 -5.47 9.32
CA SER A 139 21.02 -4.46 8.95
C SER A 139 20.49 -3.03 9.10
N SER A 140 19.18 -2.85 9.32
CA SER A 140 18.59 -1.53 9.54
C SER A 140 18.99 -1.00 10.93
N LEU A 141 19.60 0.19 10.95
CA LEU A 141 19.85 0.88 12.21
C LEU A 141 18.51 1.25 12.86
N PRO A 142 18.38 1.17 14.20
CA PRO A 142 17.18 1.66 14.87
C PRO A 142 17.01 3.15 14.58
N SER A 143 15.97 3.51 13.82
CA SER A 143 15.61 4.91 13.56
C SER A 143 15.17 5.57 14.86
N ASN A 144 16.11 6.27 15.50
CA ASN A 144 15.84 7.14 16.63
C ASN A 144 15.88 8.60 16.13
N THR A 145 14.88 9.01 15.34
CA THR A 145 14.84 10.38 14.79
C THR A 145 14.09 11.33 15.74
N THR A 146 14.81 11.88 16.70
CA THR A 146 14.76 13.33 16.95
C THR A 146 15.92 13.93 16.17
N ILE A 147 15.65 14.88 15.28
CA ILE A 147 16.66 15.52 14.43
C ILE A 147 17.14 16.80 15.12
N PRO A 148 18.42 16.89 15.54
CA PRO A 148 19.16 18.14 15.52
C PRO A 148 20.13 18.16 14.32
N PRO A 149 20.46 19.36 13.79
CA PRO A 149 21.38 19.49 12.66
C PRO A 149 22.81 19.13 13.08
N PRO A 150 23.58 18.39 12.26
CA PRO A 150 24.97 18.13 12.59
C PRO A 150 25.86 19.33 12.24
N SER A 151 26.62 19.81 13.24
CA SER A 151 27.88 20.52 13.02
C SER A 151 28.94 19.55 12.48
N PRO A 152 29.84 19.97 11.58
CA PRO A 152 30.84 19.08 11.02
C PRO A 152 31.95 18.81 12.05
N VAL A 153 32.19 17.53 12.34
CA VAL A 153 33.41 17.05 13.01
C VAL A 153 34.16 16.17 12.02
N THR A 154 35.35 16.62 11.61
CA THR A 154 36.26 15.89 10.73
C THR A 154 36.87 14.72 11.49
N VAL A 155 36.63 13.49 11.02
CA VAL A 155 37.40 12.31 11.42
C VAL A 155 37.99 11.68 10.17
N THR A 156 39.32 11.75 10.07
CA THR A 156 40.09 11.12 9.01
C THR A 156 40.17 9.62 9.29
N VAL A 157 39.47 8.81 8.50
CA VAL A 157 39.71 7.36 8.44
C VAL A 157 40.01 6.98 7.00
N THR A 158 41.24 6.54 6.79
CA THR A 158 41.73 6.05 5.49
C THR A 158 41.15 4.67 5.24
N ALA A 159 40.13 4.57 4.39
CA ALA A 159 39.61 3.31 3.88
C ALA A 159 39.71 3.29 2.34
N THR A 160 40.29 2.21 1.83
CA THR A 160 40.51 1.92 0.41
C THR A 160 39.19 1.90 -0.37
N ALA A 161 39.14 2.62 -1.49
CA ALA A 161 37.94 2.88 -2.27
C ALA A 161 37.38 1.61 -2.93
N SER A 162 36.19 1.21 -2.48
CA SER A 162 35.20 0.48 -3.28
C SER A 162 34.45 1.50 -4.14
N PRO A 163 34.05 1.20 -5.40
CA PRO A 163 33.29 2.14 -6.21
C PRO A 163 31.99 2.53 -5.48
N SER A 164 31.84 3.82 -5.20
CA SER A 164 30.63 4.39 -4.60
C SER A 164 29.44 4.07 -5.51
N PRO A 165 28.30 3.61 -4.96
CA PRO A 165 27.03 3.62 -5.69
C PRO A 165 26.77 5.05 -6.21
N PRO A 166 26.10 5.21 -7.36
CA PRO A 166 25.66 6.53 -7.82
C PRO A 166 24.86 7.20 -6.72
N ALA A 167 25.14 8.47 -6.45
CA ALA A 167 24.37 9.25 -5.47
C ALA A 167 22.88 9.20 -5.86
N ALA A 168 22.03 8.73 -4.93
CA ALA A 168 20.59 8.79 -5.11
C ALA A 168 20.17 10.26 -5.27
N ASN A 169 19.35 10.57 -6.27
CA ASN A 169 18.80 11.91 -6.45
C ASN A 169 18.07 12.35 -5.17
N PRO A 170 18.19 13.62 -4.74
CA PRO A 170 17.47 14.11 -3.59
C PRO A 170 15.95 13.98 -3.82
N PRO A 171 15.15 13.63 -2.79
CA PRO A 171 13.70 13.55 -2.91
C PRO A 171 13.08 14.84 -3.43
N VAL A 172 12.14 14.73 -4.37
CA VAL A 172 11.46 15.85 -5.01
C VAL A 172 10.06 16.03 -4.42
N ILE A 173 9.62 17.29 -4.29
CA ILE A 173 8.22 17.61 -3.99
C ILE A 173 7.49 17.90 -5.30
N HIS A 174 6.46 17.12 -5.60
CA HIS A 174 5.54 17.31 -6.72
C HIS A 174 4.29 18.03 -6.23
N ASP A 175 4.15 19.30 -6.62
CA ASP A 175 2.97 20.10 -6.29
C ASP A 175 1.84 19.87 -7.30
N ILE A 176 0.71 19.38 -6.81
CA ILE A 176 -0.50 19.12 -7.58
C ILE A 176 -1.56 20.12 -7.17
N ILE A 177 -1.94 21.03 -8.07
CA ILE A 177 -2.99 22.01 -7.83
C ILE A 177 -4.35 21.33 -8.06
N VAL A 178 -5.20 21.35 -7.05
CA VAL A 178 -6.55 20.74 -7.08
C VAL A 178 -7.59 21.85 -7.17
N GLY A 179 -8.41 21.83 -8.23
CA GLY A 179 -9.45 22.83 -8.44
C GLY A 179 -8.97 24.13 -9.09
N ALA A 180 -7.82 24.12 -9.79
CA ALA A 180 -7.26 25.29 -10.46
C ALA A 180 -8.33 26.01 -11.31
N ASN A 181 -8.38 27.34 -11.29
CA ASN A 181 -9.34 28.13 -12.08
C ASN A 181 -10.81 27.69 -11.95
N ASN A 182 -11.21 27.17 -10.78
CA ASN A 182 -12.55 26.62 -10.53
C ASN A 182 -12.95 25.41 -11.40
N THR A 183 -11.98 24.70 -12.00
CA THR A 183 -12.20 23.50 -12.82
C THR A 183 -12.15 22.20 -12.01
N LEU A 184 -12.70 21.12 -12.58
CA LEU A 184 -12.69 19.79 -11.95
C LEU A 184 -11.41 19.01 -12.29
N THR A 185 -10.24 19.52 -11.87
CA THR A 185 -8.94 18.99 -12.29
C THR A 185 -7.92 18.86 -11.16
N PHE A 186 -7.00 17.92 -11.34
CA PHE A 186 -5.68 17.88 -10.73
C PHE A 186 -4.67 18.41 -11.76
N THR A 187 -3.79 19.33 -11.39
CA THR A 187 -2.81 19.94 -12.32
C THR A 187 -1.40 19.89 -11.73
N PRO A 188 -0.46 19.13 -12.34
CA PRO A 188 -0.66 18.20 -13.46
C PRO A 188 -1.56 17.01 -13.08
N SER A 189 -2.14 16.36 -14.09
CA SER A 189 -3.08 15.25 -13.88
C SER A 189 -2.41 13.87 -13.90
N ASN A 190 -1.14 13.80 -14.30
CA ASN A 190 -0.30 12.60 -14.23
C ASN A 190 1.15 13.04 -14.01
N ILE A 191 1.89 12.34 -13.16
CA ILE A 191 3.30 12.60 -12.89
C ILE A 191 4.11 11.31 -12.88
N THR A 192 5.44 11.43 -13.02
CA THR A 192 6.40 10.40 -12.66
C THR A 192 7.12 10.83 -11.38
N ALA A 193 7.20 9.94 -10.40
CA ALA A 193 7.82 10.20 -9.12
C ALA A 193 8.63 9.00 -8.65
N GLN A 194 9.76 9.26 -8.00
CA GLN A 194 10.65 8.23 -7.46
C GLN A 194 10.30 7.92 -6.00
N PRO A 195 10.72 6.76 -5.48
CA PRO A 195 10.60 6.48 -4.05
C PRO A 195 11.21 7.60 -3.21
N ASN A 196 10.54 7.95 -2.12
CA ASN A 196 10.75 9.08 -1.22
C ASN A 196 10.34 10.47 -1.73
N ASP A 197 9.94 10.63 -3.00
CA ASP A 197 9.32 11.87 -3.44
C ASP A 197 8.04 12.14 -2.64
N THR A 198 7.69 13.41 -2.46
CA THR A 198 6.44 13.82 -1.83
C THR A 198 5.50 14.36 -2.89
N VAL A 199 4.28 13.85 -2.96
CA VAL A 199 3.21 14.46 -3.77
C VAL A 199 2.33 15.28 -2.84
N ARG A 200 2.33 16.59 -3.05
CA ARG A 200 1.57 17.56 -2.25
C ARG A 200 0.40 18.09 -3.07
N PHE A 201 -0.80 17.77 -2.65
CA PHE A 201 -2.05 18.27 -3.19
C PHE A 201 -2.38 19.61 -2.55
N ASN A 202 -2.36 20.69 -3.34
CA ASN A 202 -2.72 22.04 -2.93
C ASN A 202 -4.15 22.34 -3.42
N PHE A 203 -5.11 22.41 -2.52
CA PHE A 203 -6.52 22.63 -2.85
C PHE A 203 -6.78 24.14 -2.94
N VAL A 204 -7.16 24.65 -4.11
CA VAL A 204 -7.18 26.10 -4.36
C VAL A 204 -8.56 26.70 -4.62
N ALA A 205 -9.59 25.89 -4.80
CA ALA A 205 -10.95 26.38 -5.01
C ALA A 205 -12.00 25.32 -4.63
N LYS A 206 -13.19 25.78 -4.25
CA LYS A 206 -14.38 24.93 -4.04
C LYS A 206 -14.06 23.75 -3.12
N ASN A 207 -14.70 22.59 -3.30
CA ASN A 207 -14.53 21.44 -2.42
C ASN A 207 -14.12 20.21 -3.21
N HIS A 208 -12.93 19.70 -2.92
CA HIS A 208 -12.35 18.54 -3.60
C HIS A 208 -11.69 17.60 -2.59
N THR A 209 -11.27 16.44 -3.10
CA THR A 209 -10.51 15.43 -2.36
C THR A 209 -9.40 14.89 -3.24
N ALA A 210 -8.37 14.33 -2.62
CA ALA A 210 -7.46 13.38 -3.23
C ALA A 210 -7.71 12.03 -2.54
N THR A 211 -8.42 11.14 -3.21
CA THR A 211 -8.81 9.83 -2.68
C THR A 211 -8.25 8.75 -3.60
N GLN A 212 -7.49 7.80 -3.03
CA GLN A 212 -6.92 6.71 -3.80
C GLN A 212 -8.01 5.73 -4.27
N SER A 213 -7.83 5.19 -5.46
CA SER A 213 -8.69 4.21 -6.13
C SER A 213 -7.82 3.08 -6.69
N THR A 214 -8.45 2.15 -7.41
CA THR A 214 -7.74 1.21 -8.29
C THR A 214 -7.99 1.58 -9.74
N PHE A 215 -7.13 1.12 -10.65
CA PHE A 215 -7.35 1.33 -12.08
C PHE A 215 -8.74 0.84 -12.52
N SER A 216 -9.15 -0.34 -12.06
CA SER A 216 -10.42 -0.99 -12.41
C SER A 216 -11.66 -0.34 -11.78
N ASN A 217 -11.50 0.41 -10.68
CA ASN A 217 -12.59 1.06 -9.96
C ASN A 217 -12.24 2.53 -9.65
N PRO A 218 -12.18 3.41 -10.68
CA PRO A 218 -11.62 4.75 -10.57
C PRO A 218 -12.40 5.70 -9.65
N CYS A 219 -13.69 5.46 -9.40
CA CYS A 219 -14.56 6.39 -8.68
C CYS A 219 -15.00 5.89 -7.30
N VAL A 220 -14.24 4.95 -6.75
CA VAL A 220 -14.49 4.31 -5.45
C VAL A 220 -13.18 4.31 -4.70
N ALA A 221 -13.25 4.53 -3.39
CA ALA A 221 -12.08 4.42 -2.53
C ALA A 221 -11.50 3.02 -2.71
N GLY A 222 -10.30 2.96 -3.27
CA GLY A 222 -9.67 1.72 -3.63
C GLY A 222 -9.12 1.04 -2.39
N LEU A 223 -9.12 -0.29 -2.42
CA LEU A 223 -8.28 -1.05 -1.52
C LEU A 223 -6.91 -1.25 -2.18
N ALA A 224 -5.87 -0.60 -1.68
CA ALA A 224 -4.51 -0.89 -2.11
C ALA A 224 -4.04 -2.14 -1.36
N GLY A 225 -4.09 -3.31 -2.00
CA GLY A 225 -3.74 -4.57 -1.35
C GLY A 225 -4.66 -4.95 -0.17
N GLY A 226 -5.96 -4.62 -0.24
CA GLY A 226 -6.95 -5.04 0.76
C GLY A 226 -7.19 -4.04 1.90
N ILE A 227 -6.54 -2.88 1.86
CA ILE A 227 -6.62 -1.82 2.88
C ILE A 227 -7.16 -0.53 2.23
N PRO A 228 -8.00 0.26 2.92
CA PRO A 228 -8.39 1.57 2.43
C PRO A 228 -7.17 2.38 1.99
N GLY A 229 -7.11 2.73 0.71
CA GLY A 229 -6.12 3.66 0.19
C GLY A 229 -6.27 5.04 0.84
N PHE A 230 -5.32 5.93 0.58
CA PHE A 230 -5.36 7.25 1.24
C PHE A 230 -6.60 8.07 0.84
N ASP A 231 -7.02 8.94 1.75
CA ASP A 231 -8.09 9.91 1.50
C ASP A 231 -7.77 11.21 2.24
N SER A 232 -7.63 12.31 1.49
CA SER A 232 -7.44 13.62 2.11
C SER A 232 -8.65 14.05 2.94
N GLY A 233 -9.82 13.45 2.73
CA GLY A 233 -11.09 14.05 3.12
C GLY A 233 -11.44 15.26 2.25
N PHE A 234 -12.59 15.87 2.53
CA PHE A 234 -13.04 17.08 1.83
C PHE A 234 -12.24 18.30 2.28
N MET A 235 -11.67 19.00 1.30
CA MET A 235 -10.82 20.17 1.49
C MET A 235 -11.51 21.40 0.87
N PRO A 236 -12.47 22.03 1.58
CA PRO A 236 -13.21 23.18 1.07
C PRO A 236 -12.38 24.47 1.11
N VAL A 237 -12.47 25.25 0.05
CA VAL A 237 -11.83 26.56 -0.12
C VAL A 237 -12.89 27.55 -0.59
N ALA A 238 -13.10 28.60 0.21
CA ALA A 238 -14.03 29.67 -0.11
C ALA A 238 -13.44 30.63 -1.16
N ALA A 239 -14.30 31.41 -1.79
CA ALA A 239 -13.85 32.47 -2.69
C ALA A 239 -12.98 33.49 -1.93
N ASN A 240 -11.92 33.99 -2.57
CA ASN A 240 -11.00 34.99 -2.02
C ASN A 240 -10.22 34.55 -0.75
N THR A 241 -10.14 33.24 -0.47
CA THR A 241 -9.31 32.73 0.61
C THR A 241 -7.82 32.95 0.32
N SER A 242 -7.08 33.50 1.28
CA SER A 242 -5.62 33.48 1.32
C SER A 242 -5.15 32.36 2.25
N GLY A 243 -4.53 31.32 1.70
CA GLY A 243 -4.08 30.14 2.46
C GLY A 243 -4.86 28.88 2.06
N PHE A 244 -4.17 27.94 1.44
CA PHE A 244 -4.78 26.76 0.82
C PHE A 244 -4.50 25.51 1.65
N PRO A 245 -5.51 24.66 1.93
CA PRO A 245 -5.26 23.39 2.59
C PRO A 245 -4.40 22.50 1.69
N THR A 246 -3.55 21.71 2.33
CA THR A 246 -2.66 20.79 1.64
C THR A 246 -2.78 19.38 2.20
N PHE A 247 -2.69 18.39 1.33
CA PHE A 247 -2.55 16.98 1.72
C PHE A 247 -1.32 16.40 1.03
N SER A 248 -0.47 15.69 1.76
CA SER A 248 0.77 15.15 1.21
C SER A 248 0.83 13.64 1.39
N ILE A 249 1.33 12.95 0.37
CA ILE A 249 1.72 11.55 0.44
C ILE A 249 3.19 11.41 0.07
N THR A 250 3.86 10.41 0.64
CA THR A 250 5.20 10.00 0.21
C THR A 250 5.07 8.86 -0.78
N VAL A 251 5.77 8.95 -1.91
CA VAL A 251 5.86 7.91 -2.92
C VAL A 251 6.79 6.82 -2.39
N ASN A 252 6.27 5.61 -2.22
CA ASN A 252 7.03 4.53 -1.59
C ASN A 252 7.73 3.63 -2.62
N ASN A 253 7.18 3.53 -3.83
CA ASN A 253 7.72 2.75 -4.94
C ASN A 253 7.25 3.34 -6.28
N THR A 254 7.67 2.72 -7.38
CA THR A 254 7.31 3.15 -8.74
C THR A 254 6.03 2.50 -9.28
N SER A 255 5.28 1.76 -8.45
CA SER A 255 3.99 1.20 -8.87
C SER A 255 2.97 2.31 -9.13
N PRO A 256 2.07 2.15 -10.12
CA PRO A 256 1.06 3.16 -10.42
C PRO A 256 0.12 3.41 -9.23
N ILE A 257 -0.13 4.68 -8.91
CA ILE A 257 -1.14 5.12 -7.94
C ILE A 257 -2.25 5.84 -8.69
N TRP A 258 -3.48 5.45 -8.43
CA TRP A 258 -4.68 5.98 -9.07
C TRP A 258 -5.50 6.78 -8.07
N VAL A 259 -5.89 8.00 -8.42
CA VAL A 259 -6.51 8.95 -7.49
C VAL A 259 -7.71 9.61 -8.16
N TYR A 260 -8.75 9.87 -7.40
CA TYR A 260 -9.95 10.56 -7.86
C TYR A 260 -10.45 11.57 -6.83
N CYS A 261 -11.30 12.48 -7.29
CA CYS A 261 -12.08 13.33 -6.39
C CYS A 261 -13.44 12.68 -6.10
N LYS A 262 -13.72 12.40 -4.83
CA LYS A 262 -14.96 11.73 -4.38
C LYS A 262 -16.19 12.65 -4.27
N GLN A 263 -16.06 13.93 -4.62
CA GLN A 263 -17.18 14.88 -4.54
C GLN A 263 -18.29 14.50 -5.54
N ARG A 264 -19.52 14.39 -5.02
CA ARG A 264 -20.70 13.97 -5.81
C ARG A 264 -21.69 15.10 -6.10
N LEU A 265 -21.65 16.17 -5.32
CA LEU A 265 -22.58 17.29 -5.43
C LEU A 265 -21.84 18.60 -5.78
N PRO A 266 -22.41 19.45 -6.63
CA PRO A 266 -23.68 19.27 -7.35
C PRO A 266 -23.59 18.30 -8.54
N ILE A 267 -22.38 17.94 -8.96
CA ILE A 267 -22.10 16.98 -10.03
C ILE A 267 -20.97 16.05 -9.61
N GLY A 268 -20.97 14.80 -10.08
CA GLY A 268 -19.94 13.81 -9.75
C GLY A 268 -18.59 14.15 -10.38
N HIS A 269 -17.63 14.64 -9.58
CA HIS A 269 -16.34 15.11 -10.08
C HIS A 269 -15.55 14.00 -10.81
N CYS A 270 -15.51 12.79 -10.24
CA CYS A 270 -14.85 11.64 -10.89
C CYS A 270 -15.46 11.28 -12.25
N GLY A 271 -16.79 11.27 -12.35
CA GLY A 271 -17.51 11.03 -13.59
C GLY A 271 -17.29 12.13 -14.64
N GLN A 272 -16.93 13.34 -14.19
CA GLN A 272 -16.49 14.42 -15.09
C GLN A 272 -15.01 14.31 -15.49
N GLY A 273 -14.29 13.29 -15.01
CA GLY A 273 -12.88 13.04 -15.31
C GLY A 273 -11.89 13.67 -14.33
N MET A 274 -12.33 14.08 -13.15
CA MET A 274 -11.44 14.58 -12.10
C MET A 274 -10.65 13.43 -11.47
N THR A 275 -9.63 13.00 -12.18
CA THR A 275 -8.74 11.88 -11.84
C THR A 275 -7.28 12.30 -11.94
N PHE A 276 -6.42 11.62 -11.19
CA PHE A 276 -4.99 11.83 -11.14
C PHE A 276 -4.24 10.49 -11.08
N ALA A 277 -3.02 10.46 -11.60
CA ALA A 277 -2.15 9.30 -11.46
C ALA A 277 -0.69 9.67 -11.13
N ILE A 278 -0.03 8.76 -10.43
CA ILE A 278 1.42 8.77 -10.20
C ILE A 278 1.97 7.51 -10.86
N ASN A 279 3.02 7.65 -11.64
CA ASN A 279 3.70 6.53 -12.31
C ASN A 279 2.78 5.67 -13.18
N ALA A 280 1.72 6.26 -13.77
CA ALA A 280 0.96 5.57 -14.80
C ALA A 280 1.86 5.27 -16.00
N VAL A 281 1.73 4.06 -16.56
CA VAL A 281 2.45 3.70 -17.79
C VAL A 281 2.07 4.64 -18.91
N ALA A 282 3.05 5.05 -19.73
CA ALA A 282 2.81 5.93 -20.87
C ALA A 282 1.98 5.23 -21.95
N ASP A 283 2.32 3.96 -22.21
CA ASP A 283 1.70 3.13 -23.25
C ASP A 283 1.02 1.89 -22.66
N GLY A 284 0.14 1.30 -23.44
CA GLY A 284 -0.60 0.09 -23.07
C GLY A 284 -2.01 0.35 -22.51
N PRO A 285 -2.74 -0.73 -22.17
CA PRO A 285 -4.17 -0.64 -21.83
C PRO A 285 -4.45 0.05 -20.48
N ASN A 286 -3.46 0.12 -19.59
CA ASN A 286 -3.61 0.65 -18.23
C ASN A 286 -2.90 2.01 -18.03
N ASN A 287 -2.94 2.88 -19.04
CA ASN A 287 -2.38 4.23 -18.97
C ASN A 287 -3.36 5.25 -18.34
N TYR A 288 -2.88 6.48 -18.10
CA TYR A 288 -3.73 7.53 -17.49
C TYR A 288 -4.96 7.87 -18.33
N ALA A 289 -4.83 7.91 -19.66
CA ALA A 289 -5.95 8.21 -20.54
C ALA A 289 -7.08 7.17 -20.41
N ALA A 290 -6.72 5.88 -20.36
CA ALA A 290 -7.66 4.79 -20.13
C ALA A 290 -8.32 4.86 -18.76
N PHE A 291 -7.56 5.21 -17.71
CA PHE A 291 -8.10 5.41 -16.36
C PHE A 291 -9.15 6.53 -16.32
N GLN A 292 -8.84 7.69 -16.91
CA GLN A 292 -9.78 8.82 -16.98
C GLN A 292 -11.00 8.49 -17.85
N ALA A 293 -10.81 7.78 -18.97
CA ALA A 293 -11.91 7.36 -19.84
C ALA A 293 -12.87 6.40 -19.10
N LEU A 294 -12.34 5.45 -18.33
CA LEU A 294 -13.14 4.54 -17.50
C LEU A 294 -13.90 5.30 -16.41
N ALA A 295 -13.28 6.28 -15.76
CA ALA A 295 -13.94 7.11 -14.76
C ALA A 295 -15.15 7.86 -15.33
N LYS A 296 -14.99 8.41 -16.55
CA LYS A 296 -16.07 9.10 -17.27
C LYS A 296 -17.16 8.13 -17.73
N SER A 297 -16.81 6.95 -18.22
CA SER A 297 -17.81 5.98 -18.72
C SER A 297 -18.72 5.45 -17.63
N ILE A 298 -18.22 5.31 -16.40
CA ILE A 298 -19.03 4.91 -15.24
C ILE A 298 -19.72 6.09 -14.55
N ASN A 299 -19.55 7.33 -15.03
CA ASN A 299 -20.17 8.54 -14.48
C ASN A 299 -20.08 8.65 -12.94
N GLY A 300 -18.98 8.19 -12.33
CA GLY A 300 -18.81 8.21 -10.87
C GLY A 300 -19.43 7.05 -10.08
N THR A 301 -19.93 5.99 -10.75
CA THR A 301 -20.46 4.77 -10.12
C THR A 301 -19.40 3.67 -9.93
N THR A 302 -19.77 2.53 -9.34
CA THR A 302 -18.92 1.34 -9.18
C THR A 302 -18.94 0.48 -10.45
N SER A 303 -17.80 -0.06 -10.89
CA SER A 303 -17.76 -1.08 -11.94
C SER A 303 -18.06 -2.47 -11.35
N SER A 304 -19.31 -2.71 -10.98
CA SER A 304 -19.86 -4.06 -10.77
C SER A 304 -20.98 -4.27 -11.78
N SER A 305 -20.69 -4.99 -12.85
CA SER A 305 -21.63 -5.30 -13.92
C SER A 305 -22.67 -6.34 -13.45
N LEU A 306 -23.94 -5.93 -13.37
CA LEU A 306 -25.16 -6.66 -13.71
C LEU A 306 -26.37 -5.87 -13.17
N ASP A 307 -26.74 -4.76 -13.81
CA ASP A 307 -28.06 -4.14 -13.62
C ASP A 307 -28.44 -3.20 -14.77
N PHE A 308 -28.00 -3.55 -15.99
CA PHE A 308 -28.61 -3.02 -17.20
C PHE A 308 -29.48 -4.10 -17.80
N LEU A 309 -30.53 -4.50 -17.10
CA LEU A 309 -31.71 -5.22 -17.58
C LEU A 309 -32.62 -5.45 -16.37
N LEU A 310 -33.48 -4.45 -16.08
CA LEU A 310 -34.84 -4.54 -15.56
C LEU A 310 -35.18 -3.15 -15.00
N ASP A 311 -35.75 -2.30 -15.85
CA ASP A 311 -37.02 -1.67 -15.53
C ASP A 311 -37.62 -1.10 -16.82
N TRP A 312 -38.77 -1.68 -17.17
CA TRP A 312 -39.83 -1.04 -17.92
C TRP A 312 -40.49 0.01 -17.04
#